data_AF-A0A9D7TY14-F1
#
_entry.id   AF-A0A9D7TY14-F1
#
_cell.length_a   1.000
_cell.length_b   1.000
_cell.length_c   1.000
_cell.angle_alpha   90.00
_cell.angle_beta   90.00
_cell.angle_gamma   90.00
#
_symmetry.space_group_name_H-M   'P 1'
#
loop_
_entity.id
_entity.type
_entity.pdbx_description
1 polymer ?
#
loop_
_entity_poly.entity_id
_entity_poly.type
_entity_poly.pdbx_seq_one_letter_code
_entity_poly.pdbx_strand_id
1 'polypeptide(L)'
;MYYNKEVQKLTKSNNEILEVTVIEEMNIHSFLGKIAEADAARKKATLLVEKSQNVTNKIKLLLAISNFYLAQKNKELYAKYFDSAATIIESVKSPELAAEGFSLLADMSSQNGDYKTAYRMSKLMVHYKEKFRTENIDRISAELKNESETDLKEKEIEYLSLVNKYKEEQLSKEELKRMALLREGILKDSSLANQKLLMAAMQSESDLRNIQLVKEKELRLSLSRENELKQKLLTDERKIKDYCWLAWPQ
;
A
#
# COMPACT_ATOMS: atom_id res chain seq x y z
N MET A 1 -2.11 -15.78 25.12
CA MET A 1 -3.58 -15.92 24.94
C MET A 1 -4.02 -16.81 23.77
N TYR A 2 -3.15 -17.19 22.82
CA TYR A 2 -3.52 -18.07 21.70
C TYR A 2 -3.88 -19.51 22.11
N TYR A 3 -3.10 -20.10 23.04
CA TYR A 3 -3.30 -21.48 23.52
C TYR A 3 -4.69 -21.73 24.14
N ASN A 4 -5.26 -20.74 24.80
CA ASN A 4 -6.57 -20.87 25.46
C ASN A 4 -7.73 -20.89 24.42
N LYS A 5 -7.57 -20.21 23.28
CA LYS A 5 -8.57 -20.25 22.19
C LYS A 5 -8.56 -21.59 21.44
N GLU A 6 -7.39 -22.17 21.20
CA GLU A 6 -7.27 -23.50 20.57
C GLU A 6 -7.78 -24.62 21.49
N VAL A 7 -7.42 -24.60 22.78
CA VAL A 7 -7.92 -25.58 23.75
C VAL A 7 -9.45 -25.46 23.91
N GLN A 8 -10.01 -24.24 23.89
CA GLN A 8 -11.46 -24.02 23.90
C GLN A 8 -12.15 -24.50 22.62
N LYS A 9 -11.51 -24.37 21.45
CA LYS A 9 -12.04 -24.92 20.18
C LYS A 9 -12.03 -26.46 20.20
N LEU A 10 -10.94 -27.07 20.67
CA LEU A 10 -10.80 -28.53 20.77
C LEU A 10 -11.79 -29.14 21.77
N THR A 11 -12.00 -28.50 22.92
CA THR A 11 -12.98 -28.96 23.91
C THR A 11 -14.43 -28.79 23.44
N LYS A 12 -14.75 -27.71 22.72
CA LYS A 12 -16.06 -27.57 22.05
C LYS A 12 -16.28 -28.66 20.99
N SER A 13 -15.28 -28.90 20.16
CA SER A 13 -15.32 -29.95 19.13
C SER A 13 -15.52 -31.34 19.74
N ASN A 14 -14.88 -31.66 20.86
CA ASN A 14 -15.02 -32.95 21.53
C ASN A 14 -16.44 -33.15 22.12
N ASN A 15 -17.04 -32.10 22.67
CA ASN A 15 -18.40 -32.17 23.19
C ASN A 15 -19.44 -32.33 22.07
N GLU A 16 -19.29 -31.64 20.95
CA GLU A 16 -20.17 -31.78 19.78
C GLU A 16 -20.09 -33.17 19.16
N ILE A 17 -18.89 -33.74 19.06
CA ILE A 17 -18.71 -35.14 18.60
C ILE A 17 -19.45 -36.09 19.54
N LEU A 18 -19.28 -35.92 20.85
CA LEU A 18 -19.90 -36.78 21.85
C LEU A 18 -21.44 -36.67 21.84
N GLU A 19 -22.00 -35.50 21.60
CA GLU A 19 -23.44 -35.31 21.37
C GLU A 19 -23.92 -36.12 20.16
N VAL A 20 -23.23 -36.01 19.01
CA VAL A 20 -23.58 -36.74 17.78
C VAL A 20 -23.49 -38.26 17.99
N THR A 21 -22.41 -38.75 18.61
CA THR A 21 -22.23 -40.19 18.83
C THR A 21 -23.35 -40.79 19.67
N VAL A 22 -23.78 -40.11 20.74
CA VAL A 22 -24.85 -40.63 21.62
C VAL A 22 -26.22 -40.57 20.91
N ILE A 23 -26.46 -39.59 20.04
CA ILE A 23 -27.66 -39.55 19.19
C ILE A 23 -27.67 -40.72 18.20
N GLU A 24 -26.52 -41.02 17.57
CA GLU A 24 -26.37 -42.14 16.65
C GLU A 24 -26.53 -43.49 17.35
N GLU A 25 -25.94 -43.67 18.54
CA GLU A 25 -26.14 -44.86 19.39
C GLU A 25 -27.64 -45.09 19.64
N MET A 26 -28.39 -44.03 19.95
CA MET A 26 -29.83 -44.13 20.17
C MET A 26 -30.59 -44.59 18.91
N ASN A 27 -30.26 -44.04 17.73
CA ASN A 27 -30.85 -44.44 16.46
C ASN A 27 -30.55 -45.90 16.13
N ILE A 28 -29.30 -46.34 16.31
CA ILE A 28 -28.87 -47.72 16.06
C ILE A 28 -29.61 -48.68 16.98
N HIS A 29 -29.67 -48.40 18.29
CA HIS A 29 -30.39 -49.25 19.24
C HIS A 29 -31.90 -49.31 18.94
N SER A 30 -32.49 -48.17 18.55
CA SER A 30 -33.90 -48.10 18.15
C SER A 30 -34.18 -48.95 16.91
N PHE A 31 -33.31 -48.89 15.90
CA PHE A 31 -33.42 -49.67 14.68
C PHE A 31 -33.26 -51.18 14.94
N LEU A 32 -32.34 -51.55 15.84
CA LEU A 32 -32.13 -52.95 16.24
C LEU A 32 -33.21 -53.50 17.19
N GLY A 33 -34.22 -52.69 17.56
CA GLY A 33 -35.29 -53.10 18.48
C GLY A 33 -34.84 -53.24 19.94
N LYS A 34 -33.65 -52.75 20.29
CA LYS A 34 -33.08 -52.75 21.65
C LYS A 34 -33.63 -51.57 22.45
N ILE A 35 -34.92 -51.63 22.80
CA ILE A 35 -35.68 -50.49 23.34
C ILE A 35 -35.13 -50.01 24.69
N ALA A 36 -34.64 -50.90 25.55
CA ALA A 36 -34.09 -50.53 26.85
C ALA A 36 -32.78 -49.74 26.72
N GLU A 37 -31.88 -50.21 25.86
CA GLU A 37 -30.61 -49.56 25.55
C GLU A 37 -30.84 -48.23 24.81
N ALA A 38 -31.82 -48.19 23.91
CA ALA A 38 -32.23 -46.96 23.24
C ALA A 38 -32.81 -45.92 24.22
N ASP A 39 -33.59 -46.33 25.23
CA ASP A 39 -34.09 -45.40 26.26
C ASP A 39 -32.96 -44.84 27.15
N ALA A 40 -31.95 -45.66 27.46
CA ALA A 40 -30.77 -45.21 28.20
C ALA A 40 -29.95 -44.19 27.38
N ALA A 41 -29.71 -44.48 26.10
CA ALA A 41 -29.05 -43.56 25.17
C ALA A 41 -29.86 -42.26 25.00
N ARG A 42 -31.19 -42.36 24.91
CA ARG A 42 -32.09 -41.20 24.85
C ARG A 42 -31.91 -40.25 26.02
N LYS A 43 -31.97 -40.76 27.25
CA LYS A 43 -31.80 -39.94 28.47
C LYS A 43 -30.45 -39.24 28.50
N LYS A 44 -29.40 -39.94 28.06
CA LYS A 44 -28.04 -39.38 27.97
C LYS A 44 -27.96 -38.29 26.90
N ALA A 45 -28.54 -38.52 25.72
CA ALA A 45 -28.56 -37.57 24.61
C ALA A 45 -29.34 -36.28 24.96
N THR A 46 -30.52 -36.39 25.59
CA THR A 46 -31.28 -35.21 26.03
C THR A 46 -30.49 -34.37 27.02
N LEU A 47 -29.86 -34.98 28.03
CA LEU A 47 -29.07 -34.25 29.03
C LEU A 47 -27.87 -33.51 28.44
N LEU A 48 -27.24 -34.07 27.41
CA LEU A 48 -26.09 -33.46 26.73
C LEU A 48 -26.55 -32.31 25.83
N VAL A 49 -27.55 -32.55 24.99
CA VAL A 49 -28.02 -31.59 23.98
C VAL A 49 -28.83 -30.43 24.59
N GLU A 50 -29.53 -30.63 25.71
CA GLU A 50 -30.22 -29.54 26.44
C GLU A 50 -29.25 -28.45 26.89
N LYS A 51 -28.02 -28.83 27.25
CA LYS A 51 -26.95 -27.90 27.65
C LYS A 51 -26.27 -27.23 26.45
N SER A 52 -26.49 -27.75 25.24
CA SER A 52 -25.89 -27.25 24.02
C SER A 52 -26.69 -26.06 23.43
N GLN A 53 -25.98 -25.12 22.82
CA GLN A 53 -26.60 -24.11 21.95
C GLN A 53 -26.70 -24.58 20.49
N ASN A 54 -26.27 -25.81 20.18
CA ASN A 54 -26.18 -26.32 18.82
C ASN A 54 -27.57 -26.75 18.31
N VAL A 55 -28.14 -25.92 17.41
CA VAL A 55 -29.47 -26.15 16.85
C VAL A 55 -29.53 -27.41 15.99
N THR A 56 -28.44 -27.75 15.29
CA THR A 56 -28.33 -28.96 14.46
C THR A 56 -28.46 -30.21 15.32
N ASN A 57 -27.76 -30.26 16.46
CA ASN A 57 -27.83 -31.40 17.37
C ASN A 57 -29.21 -31.51 18.04
N LYS A 58 -29.88 -30.37 18.30
CA LYS A 58 -31.29 -30.36 18.76
C LYS A 58 -32.24 -30.96 17.72
N ILE A 59 -32.10 -30.60 16.45
CA ILE A 59 -32.90 -31.17 15.37
C ILE A 59 -32.63 -32.68 15.25
N LYS A 60 -31.35 -33.09 15.20
CA LYS A 60 -30.94 -34.50 15.10
C LYS A 60 -31.49 -35.33 16.27
N LEU A 61 -31.44 -34.79 17.49
CA LEU A 61 -32.00 -35.43 18.67
C LEU A 61 -33.53 -35.61 18.56
N LEU A 62 -34.27 -34.58 18.15
CA LEU A 62 -35.74 -34.68 18.02
C LEU A 62 -36.16 -35.72 16.98
N LEU A 63 -35.46 -35.78 15.84
CA LEU A 63 -35.69 -36.79 14.82
C LEU A 63 -35.37 -38.19 15.33
N ALA A 64 -34.26 -38.33 16.04
CA ALA A 64 -33.88 -39.59 16.66
C ALA A 64 -34.94 -40.05 17.68
N ILE A 65 -35.46 -39.14 18.52
CA ILE A 65 -36.51 -39.44 19.51
C ILE A 65 -37.80 -39.86 18.80
N SER A 66 -38.12 -39.20 17.68
CA SER A 66 -39.26 -39.56 16.85
C SER A 66 -39.10 -41.00 16.30
N ASN A 67 -37.91 -41.38 15.80
CA ASN A 67 -37.61 -42.75 15.36
C ASN A 67 -37.73 -43.78 16.50
N PHE A 68 -37.27 -43.43 17.70
CA PHE A 68 -37.43 -44.28 18.88
C PHE A 68 -38.91 -44.57 19.20
N TYR A 69 -39.78 -43.55 19.15
CA TYR A 69 -41.22 -43.76 19.37
C TYR A 69 -41.91 -44.48 18.21
N LEU A 70 -41.41 -44.32 16.99
CA LEU A 70 -41.85 -45.12 15.85
C LEU A 70 -41.52 -46.60 16.05
N ALA A 71 -40.32 -46.93 16.51
CA ALA A 71 -39.91 -48.31 16.83
C ALA A 71 -40.82 -48.95 17.91
N GLN A 72 -41.31 -48.13 18.85
CA GLN A 72 -42.32 -48.54 19.85
C GLN A 72 -43.76 -48.57 19.34
N LYS A 73 -44.00 -48.25 18.06
CA LYS A 73 -45.32 -48.12 17.42
C LYS A 73 -46.20 -47.04 18.05
N ASN A 74 -45.62 -46.07 18.75
CA ASN A 74 -46.34 -44.93 19.32
C ASN A 74 -46.39 -43.77 18.32
N LYS A 75 -47.47 -43.75 17.52
CA LYS A 75 -47.65 -42.76 16.43
C LYS A 75 -47.87 -41.34 16.92
N GLU A 76 -48.49 -41.15 18.09
CA GLU A 76 -48.76 -39.81 18.64
C GLU A 76 -47.46 -39.10 19.04
N LEU A 77 -46.60 -39.81 19.78
CA LEU A 77 -45.31 -39.25 20.19
C LEU A 77 -44.36 -39.10 19.00
N TYR A 78 -44.37 -40.05 18.06
CA TYR A 78 -43.65 -39.89 16.78
C TYR A 78 -43.98 -38.56 16.11
N ALA A 79 -45.28 -38.27 15.89
CA ALA A 79 -45.72 -37.06 15.21
C ALA A 79 -45.34 -35.80 15.98
N LYS A 80 -45.52 -35.80 17.31
CA LYS A 80 -45.15 -34.68 18.17
C LYS A 80 -43.68 -34.27 18.02
N TYR A 81 -42.76 -35.23 18.07
CA TYR A 81 -41.32 -34.95 17.97
C TYR A 81 -40.89 -34.63 16.53
N PHE A 82 -41.55 -35.23 15.53
CA PHE A 82 -41.34 -34.91 14.12
C PHE A 82 -41.76 -33.47 13.79
N ASP A 83 -42.95 -33.06 14.22
CA ASP A 83 -43.46 -31.69 14.04
C ASP A 83 -42.63 -30.68 14.84
N SER A 84 -42.15 -31.07 16.03
CA SER A 84 -41.21 -30.24 16.80
C SER A 84 -39.89 -30.02 16.05
N ALA A 85 -39.35 -31.03 15.36
CA ALA A 85 -38.16 -30.86 14.54
C ALA A 85 -38.43 -29.92 13.35
N ALA A 86 -39.57 -30.10 12.67
CA ALA A 86 -39.97 -29.27 11.54
C ALA A 86 -40.14 -27.78 11.91
N THR A 87 -40.79 -27.49 13.05
CA THR A 87 -40.96 -26.11 13.53
C THR A 87 -39.63 -25.44 13.88
N ILE A 88 -38.68 -26.18 14.46
CA ILE A 88 -37.33 -25.64 14.71
C ILE A 88 -36.64 -25.33 13.38
N ILE A 89 -36.66 -26.25 12.41
CA ILE A 89 -36.06 -26.05 11.08
C ILE A 89 -36.61 -24.80 10.40
N GLU A 90 -37.93 -24.58 10.43
CA GLU A 90 -38.58 -23.40 9.85
C GLU A 90 -38.22 -22.10 10.58
N SER A 91 -37.99 -22.17 11.89
CA SER A 91 -37.60 -21.01 12.71
C SER A 91 -36.13 -20.58 12.52
N VAL A 92 -35.30 -21.47 11.96
CA VAL A 92 -33.87 -21.20 11.77
C VAL A 92 -33.68 -20.28 10.57
N LYS A 93 -33.06 -19.12 10.83
CA LYS A 93 -32.73 -18.13 9.79
C LYS A 93 -31.64 -18.58 8.81
N SER A 94 -30.94 -19.68 9.10
CA SER A 94 -29.89 -20.23 8.23
C SER A 94 -30.47 -21.15 7.15
N PRO A 95 -30.40 -20.78 5.86
CA PRO A 95 -30.92 -21.63 4.79
C PRO A 95 -30.17 -22.97 4.65
N GLU A 96 -28.90 -23.00 5.04
CA GLU A 96 -28.07 -24.22 5.01
C GLU A 96 -28.57 -25.25 6.03
N LEU A 97 -28.77 -24.81 7.29
CA LEU A 97 -29.31 -25.67 8.34
C LEU A 97 -30.74 -26.11 8.04
N ALA A 98 -31.54 -25.23 7.44
CA ALA A 98 -32.88 -25.56 7.00
C ALA A 98 -32.86 -26.67 5.92
N ALA A 99 -31.96 -26.56 4.94
CA ALA A 99 -31.81 -27.57 3.89
C ALA A 99 -31.37 -28.94 4.43
N GLU A 100 -30.39 -28.99 5.34
CA GLU A 100 -29.98 -30.24 6.01
C GLU A 100 -31.14 -30.84 6.80
N GLY A 101 -31.85 -30.03 7.60
CA GLY A 101 -32.99 -30.47 8.40
C GLY A 101 -34.14 -31.04 7.55
N PHE A 102 -34.51 -30.38 6.45
CA PHE A 102 -35.53 -30.88 5.54
C PHE A 102 -35.09 -32.15 4.79
N SER A 103 -33.80 -32.33 4.52
CA SER A 103 -33.27 -33.59 3.99
C SER A 103 -33.52 -34.74 4.96
N LEU A 104 -33.19 -34.54 6.24
CA LEU A 104 -33.39 -35.56 7.28
C LEU A 104 -34.87 -35.90 7.48
N LEU A 105 -35.75 -34.90 7.48
CA LEU A 105 -37.21 -35.11 7.54
C LEU A 105 -37.74 -35.86 6.31
N ALA A 106 -37.21 -35.59 5.13
CA ALA A 106 -37.58 -36.26 3.90
C ALA A 106 -37.18 -37.74 3.93
N ASP A 107 -35.93 -38.03 4.32
CA ASP A 107 -35.40 -39.39 4.44
C ASP A 107 -36.21 -40.20 5.45
N MET A 108 -36.48 -39.62 6.61
CA MET A 108 -37.28 -40.24 7.67
C MET A 108 -38.72 -40.52 7.21
N SER A 109 -39.36 -39.57 6.51
CA SER A 109 -40.71 -39.77 5.95
C SER A 109 -40.73 -40.87 4.90
N SER A 110 -39.69 -40.95 4.06
CA SER A 110 -39.56 -41.98 3.02
C SER A 110 -39.36 -43.36 3.63
N GLN A 111 -38.52 -43.49 4.67
CA GLN A 111 -38.33 -44.75 5.39
C GLN A 111 -39.63 -45.26 6.03
N ASN A 112 -40.50 -44.34 6.43
CA ASN A 112 -41.79 -44.65 7.05
C ASN A 112 -42.94 -44.87 6.04
N GLY A 113 -42.65 -44.77 4.73
CA GLY A 113 -43.63 -44.96 3.66
C GLY A 113 -44.55 -43.76 3.42
N ASP A 114 -44.34 -42.62 4.08
CA ASP A 114 -45.07 -41.38 3.81
C ASP A 114 -44.37 -40.56 2.70
N TYR A 115 -44.53 -41.05 1.47
CA TYR A 115 -43.94 -40.42 0.29
C TYR A 115 -44.48 -39.02 0.00
N LYS A 116 -45.72 -38.72 0.43
CA LYS A 116 -46.31 -37.40 0.24
C LYS A 116 -45.58 -36.36 1.09
N THR A 117 -45.32 -36.67 2.35
CA THR A 117 -44.55 -35.80 3.25
C THR A 117 -43.09 -35.75 2.81
N ALA A 118 -42.49 -36.87 2.41
CA ALA A 118 -41.11 -36.90 1.91
C ALA A 118 -40.90 -35.98 0.70
N TYR A 119 -41.82 -36.02 -0.27
CA TYR A 119 -41.79 -35.13 -1.44
C TYR A 119 -41.94 -33.65 -1.06
N ARG A 120 -42.85 -33.33 -0.13
CA ARG A 120 -43.02 -31.96 0.37
C ARG A 120 -41.74 -31.42 1.01
N MET A 121 -41.11 -32.21 1.88
CA MET A 121 -39.86 -31.83 2.55
C MET A 121 -38.71 -31.69 1.55
N SER A 122 -38.63 -32.57 0.55
CA SER A 122 -37.65 -32.46 -0.54
C SER A 122 -37.78 -31.16 -1.34
N LYS A 123 -39.02 -30.72 -1.62
CA LYS A 123 -39.28 -29.45 -2.30
C LYS A 123 -38.83 -28.25 -1.46
N LEU A 124 -39.07 -28.28 -0.15
CA LEU A 124 -38.60 -27.24 0.77
C LEU A 124 -37.07 -27.21 0.83
N MET A 125 -36.41 -28.37 0.93
CA MET A 125 -34.95 -28.46 0.86
C MET A 125 -34.40 -27.76 -0.40
N VAL A 126 -34.97 -28.05 -1.58
CA VAL A 126 -34.51 -27.43 -2.85
C VAL A 126 -34.67 -25.90 -2.80
N HIS A 127 -35.80 -25.41 -2.29
CA HIS A 127 -36.05 -23.98 -2.15
C HIS A 127 -35.01 -23.29 -1.25
N TYR A 128 -34.67 -23.90 -0.10
CA TYR A 128 -33.66 -23.35 0.80
C TYR A 128 -32.23 -23.47 0.26
N LYS A 129 -31.90 -24.54 -0.49
CA LYS A 129 -30.63 -24.64 -1.22
C LYS A 129 -30.47 -23.53 -2.25
N GLU A 130 -31.55 -23.20 -2.96
CA GLU A 130 -31.52 -22.11 -3.93
C GLU A 130 -31.34 -20.75 -3.24
N LYS A 131 -32.11 -20.50 -2.18
CA LYS A 131 -31.96 -19.29 -1.36
C LYS A 131 -30.52 -19.11 -0.85
N PHE A 132 -29.90 -20.18 -0.33
CA PHE A 132 -28.51 -20.16 0.10
C PHE A 132 -27.54 -19.80 -1.04
N ARG A 133 -27.75 -20.35 -2.24
CA ARG A 133 -26.92 -20.06 -3.40
C ARG A 133 -27.06 -18.60 -3.81
N THR A 134 -28.28 -18.08 -3.93
CA THR A 134 -28.52 -16.69 -4.31
C THR A 134 -27.90 -15.71 -3.31
N GLU A 135 -28.18 -15.89 -2.01
CA GLU A 135 -27.66 -15.00 -0.96
C GLU A 135 -26.11 -15.00 -0.92
N ASN A 136 -25.48 -16.17 -1.10
CA ASN A 136 -24.03 -16.26 -1.13
C ASN A 136 -23.41 -15.73 -2.42
N ILE A 137 -24.02 -15.98 -3.58
CA ILE A 137 -23.54 -15.42 -4.85
C ILE A 137 -23.62 -13.90 -4.81
N ASP A 138 -24.71 -13.34 -4.31
CA ASP A 138 -24.86 -11.90 -4.16
C ASP A 138 -23.79 -11.32 -3.24
N ARG A 139 -23.57 -11.95 -2.07
CA ARG A 139 -22.52 -11.52 -1.13
C ARG A 139 -21.13 -11.60 -1.75
N ILE A 140 -20.75 -12.74 -2.33
CA ILE A 140 -19.44 -12.95 -2.97
C ILE A 140 -19.26 -11.96 -4.13
N SER A 141 -20.31 -11.72 -4.92
CA SER A 141 -20.24 -10.77 -6.03
C SER A 141 -20.05 -9.33 -5.54
N ALA A 142 -20.66 -8.95 -4.41
CA ALA A 142 -20.49 -7.64 -3.80
C ALA A 142 -19.09 -7.49 -3.19
N GLU A 143 -18.59 -8.51 -2.49
CA GLU A 143 -17.23 -8.56 -1.96
C GLU A 143 -16.19 -8.43 -3.09
N LEU A 144 -16.33 -9.22 -4.16
CA LEU A 144 -15.43 -9.17 -5.33
C LEU A 144 -15.47 -7.80 -6.03
N LYS A 145 -16.65 -7.20 -6.17
CA LYS A 145 -16.77 -5.84 -6.74
C LYS A 145 -16.04 -4.82 -5.87
N ASN A 146 -16.26 -4.84 -4.56
CA ASN A 146 -15.59 -3.92 -3.65
C ASN A 146 -14.07 -4.09 -3.69
N GLU A 147 -13.57 -5.33 -3.67
CA GLU A 147 -12.14 -5.63 -3.78
C GLU A 147 -11.54 -5.13 -5.11
N SER A 148 -12.24 -5.37 -6.22
CA SER A 148 -11.81 -4.86 -7.53
C SER A 148 -11.80 -3.33 -7.60
N GLU A 149 -12.75 -2.66 -6.95
CA GLU A 149 -12.81 -1.20 -6.88
C GLU A 149 -11.71 -0.63 -5.99
N THR A 150 -11.37 -1.29 -4.88
CA THR A 150 -10.25 -0.87 -4.03
C THR A 150 -8.92 -1.04 -4.75
N ASP A 151 -8.70 -2.16 -5.43
CA ASP A 151 -7.49 -2.41 -6.21
C ASP A 151 -7.29 -1.37 -7.32
N LEU A 152 -8.37 -0.98 -8.02
CA LEU A 152 -8.31 0.06 -9.04
C LEU A 152 -7.96 1.43 -8.45
N LYS A 153 -8.56 1.78 -7.31
CA LYS A 153 -8.28 3.06 -6.61
C LYS A 153 -6.84 3.08 -6.09
N GLU A 154 -6.33 1.98 -5.56
CA GLU A 154 -4.93 1.89 -5.11
C GLU A 154 -3.95 2.09 -6.27
N LYS A 155 -4.17 1.42 -7.41
CA LYS A 155 -3.36 1.63 -8.62
C LYS A 155 -3.43 3.07 -9.14
N GLU A 156 -4.61 3.70 -9.07
CA GLU A 156 -4.77 5.10 -9.44
C GLU A 156 -3.97 6.02 -8.51
N ILE A 157 -4.00 5.78 -7.20
CA ILE A 157 -3.21 6.53 -6.21
C ILE A 157 -1.71 6.36 -6.48
N GLU A 158 -1.25 5.14 -6.73
CA GLU A 158 0.16 4.87 -7.07
C GLU A 158 0.58 5.62 -8.33
N TYR A 159 -0.24 5.56 -9.38
CA TYR A 159 0.01 6.28 -10.63
C TYR A 159 0.09 7.79 -10.41
N LEU A 160 -0.89 8.37 -9.70
CA LEU A 160 -0.90 9.81 -9.40
C LEU A 160 0.31 10.22 -8.54
N SER A 161 0.73 9.37 -7.59
CA SER A 161 1.94 9.59 -6.80
C SER A 161 3.20 9.65 -7.67
N LEU A 162 3.34 8.70 -8.60
CA LEU A 162 4.46 8.67 -9.55
C LEU A 162 4.46 9.91 -10.47
N VAL A 163 3.30 10.31 -10.98
CA VAL A 163 3.15 11.51 -11.80
C VAL A 163 3.54 12.77 -11.03
N ASN A 164 3.14 12.88 -9.77
CA ASN A 164 3.51 14.02 -8.93
C ASN A 164 5.02 14.07 -8.67
N LYS A 165 5.64 12.95 -8.30
CA LYS A 165 7.11 12.86 -8.13
C LYS A 165 7.84 13.26 -9.40
N TYR A 166 7.39 12.79 -10.56
CA TYR A 166 7.99 13.16 -11.84
C TYR A 166 7.88 14.66 -12.13
N LYS A 167 6.73 15.29 -11.82
CA LYS A 167 6.54 16.74 -11.96
C LYS A 167 7.45 17.53 -11.03
N GLU A 168 7.60 17.10 -9.78
CA GLU A 168 8.51 17.72 -8.81
C GLU A 168 9.97 17.65 -9.28
N GLU A 169 10.40 16.50 -9.80
CA GLU A 169 11.75 16.36 -10.38
C GLU A 169 11.95 17.27 -11.60
N GLN A 170 10.95 17.40 -12.47
CA GLN A 170 11.03 18.30 -13.63
C GLN A 170 11.14 19.76 -13.19
N LEU A 171 10.35 20.18 -12.21
CA LEU A 171 10.41 21.53 -11.65
C LEU A 171 11.80 21.80 -11.04
N SER A 172 12.33 20.87 -10.24
CA SER A 172 13.67 21.00 -9.65
C SER A 172 14.77 21.12 -10.73
N LYS A 173 14.68 20.33 -11.80
CA LYS A 173 15.62 20.42 -12.94
C LYS A 173 15.53 21.77 -13.65
N GLU A 174 14.33 22.31 -13.84
CA GLU A 174 14.14 23.64 -14.43
C GLU A 174 14.71 24.75 -13.55
N GLU A 175 14.51 24.68 -12.23
CA GLU A 175 15.07 25.63 -11.26
C GLU A 175 16.61 25.63 -11.30
N LEU A 176 17.22 24.44 -11.34
CA LEU A 176 18.68 24.30 -11.48
C LEU A 176 19.17 24.91 -12.80
N LYS A 177 18.46 24.70 -13.91
CA LYS A 177 18.79 25.34 -15.20
C LYS A 177 18.69 26.86 -15.11
N ARG A 178 17.64 27.40 -14.50
CA ARG A 178 17.50 28.85 -14.30
C ARG A 178 18.64 29.42 -13.47
N MET A 179 19.02 28.77 -12.38
CA MET A 179 20.16 29.19 -11.57
C MET A 179 21.49 29.13 -12.34
N ALA A 180 21.70 28.11 -13.16
CA ALA A 180 22.88 28.00 -14.01
C ALA A 180 22.98 29.16 -15.01
N LEU A 181 21.86 29.49 -15.67
CA LEU A 181 21.78 30.63 -16.60
C LEU A 181 22.04 31.97 -15.90
N LEU A 182 21.51 32.17 -14.68
CA LEU A 182 21.79 33.37 -13.89
C LEU A 182 23.28 33.49 -13.54
N ARG A 183 23.91 32.39 -13.12
CA ARG A 183 25.36 32.37 -12.83
C ARG A 183 26.19 32.67 -14.08
N GLU A 184 25.82 32.09 -15.22
CA GLU A 184 26.48 32.37 -16.49
C GLU A 184 26.38 33.86 -16.87
N GLY A 185 25.20 34.46 -16.69
CA GLY A 185 25.00 35.91 -16.90
C GLY A 185 25.94 36.75 -16.03
N ILE A 186 25.99 36.49 -14.73
CA ILE A 186 26.87 37.19 -13.78
C ILE A 186 28.35 37.05 -14.19
N LEU A 187 28.78 35.85 -14.59
CA LEU A 187 30.16 35.60 -15.01
C LEU A 187 30.51 36.35 -16.31
N LYS A 188 29.57 36.39 -17.28
CA LYS A 188 29.76 37.16 -18.51
C LYS A 188 29.85 38.66 -18.24
N ASP A 189 28.98 39.20 -17.40
CA ASP A 189 29.00 40.62 -17.03
C ASP A 189 30.28 41.00 -16.29
N SER A 190 30.73 40.16 -15.35
CA SER A 190 32.01 40.33 -14.65
C SER A 190 33.20 40.25 -15.60
N SER A 191 33.21 39.29 -16.53
CA SER A 191 34.24 39.17 -17.56
C SER A 191 34.29 40.42 -18.45
N LEU A 192 33.14 40.92 -18.89
CA LEU A 192 33.03 42.13 -19.69
C LEU A 192 33.52 43.37 -18.92
N ALA A 193 33.17 43.50 -17.64
CA ALA A 193 33.67 44.58 -16.78
C ALA A 193 35.19 44.55 -16.64
N ASN A 194 35.78 43.36 -16.42
CA ASN A 194 37.23 43.19 -16.34
C ASN A 194 37.92 43.51 -17.68
N GLN A 195 37.33 43.12 -18.81
CA GLN A 195 37.86 43.48 -20.13
C GLN A 195 37.86 45.00 -20.35
N LYS A 196 36.79 45.71 -19.95
CA LYS A 196 36.73 47.17 -20.03
C LYS A 196 37.81 47.84 -19.18
N LEU A 197 38.02 47.37 -17.94
CA LEU A 197 39.07 47.87 -17.06
C LEU A 197 40.47 47.65 -17.65
N LEU A 198 40.72 46.46 -18.21
CA LEU A 198 41.99 46.15 -18.87
C LEU A 198 42.23 47.04 -20.09
N MET A 199 41.22 47.25 -20.94
CA MET A 199 41.33 48.14 -22.09
C MET A 199 41.63 49.58 -21.67
N ALA A 200 40.97 50.08 -20.62
CA ALA A 200 41.22 51.42 -20.08
C ALA A 200 42.65 51.54 -19.52
N ALA A 201 43.15 50.51 -18.81
CA ALA A 201 44.52 50.48 -18.31
C ALA A 201 45.56 50.42 -19.44
N MET A 202 45.30 49.65 -20.51
CA MET A 202 46.17 49.61 -21.69
C MET A 202 46.22 50.96 -22.41
N GLN A 203 45.08 51.65 -22.53
CA GLN A 203 45.02 52.99 -23.12
C GLN A 203 45.84 53.98 -22.30
N SER A 204 45.64 54.03 -20.98
CA SER A 204 46.40 54.94 -20.11
C SER A 204 47.89 54.62 -20.10
N GLU A 205 48.29 53.34 -20.13
CA GLU A 205 49.69 52.96 -20.28
C GLU A 205 50.27 53.44 -21.62
N SER A 206 49.51 53.30 -22.71
CA SER A 206 49.95 53.78 -24.04
C SER A 206 50.13 55.30 -24.05
N ASP A 207 49.25 56.05 -23.39
CA ASP A 207 49.34 57.51 -23.25
C ASP A 207 50.56 57.90 -22.42
N LEU A 208 50.80 57.22 -21.30
CA LEU A 208 51.98 57.45 -20.46
C LEU A 208 53.28 57.15 -21.20
N ARG A 209 53.34 56.05 -21.96
CA ARG A 209 54.48 55.72 -22.82
C ARG A 209 54.71 56.80 -23.87
N ASN A 210 53.66 57.32 -24.50
CA ASN A 210 53.77 58.42 -25.45
C ASN A 210 54.31 59.69 -24.80
N ILE A 211 53.82 60.05 -23.61
CA ILE A 211 54.30 61.19 -22.83
C ILE A 211 55.78 61.01 -22.47
N GLN A 212 56.18 59.82 -22.05
CA GLN A 212 57.58 59.50 -21.73
C GLN A 212 58.48 59.65 -22.98
N LEU A 213 58.05 59.13 -24.12
CA LEU A 213 58.79 59.26 -25.39
C LEU A 213 58.98 60.72 -25.81
N VAL A 214 57.98 61.59 -25.60
CA VAL A 214 58.11 63.03 -25.88
C VAL A 214 59.15 63.66 -24.96
N LYS A 215 59.09 63.40 -23.65
CA LYS A 215 60.06 63.90 -22.67
C LYS A 215 61.48 63.42 -22.97
N GLU A 216 61.65 62.15 -23.36
CA GLU A 216 62.94 61.61 -23.76
C GLU A 216 63.51 62.32 -25.00
N LYS A 217 62.67 62.66 -25.99
CA LYS A 217 63.09 63.46 -27.15
C LYS A 217 63.53 64.87 -26.74
N GLU A 218 62.78 65.54 -25.86
CA GLU A 218 63.13 66.88 -25.35
C GLU A 218 64.45 66.87 -24.57
N LEU A 219 64.65 65.86 -23.71
CA LEU A 219 65.90 65.64 -22.99
C LEU A 219 67.07 65.43 -23.95
N ARG A 220 66.90 64.59 -24.99
CA ARG A 220 67.93 64.38 -26.02
C ARG A 220 68.30 65.69 -26.74
N LEU A 221 67.32 66.50 -27.10
CA LEU A 221 67.54 67.81 -27.73
C LEU A 221 68.22 68.81 -26.77
N SER A 222 67.88 68.78 -25.48
CA SER A 222 68.51 69.64 -24.48
C SER A 222 69.96 69.25 -24.24
N LEU A 223 70.23 67.94 -24.12
CA LEU A 223 71.60 67.41 -24.01
C LEU A 223 72.43 67.72 -25.25
N SER A 224 71.86 67.66 -26.46
CA SER A 224 72.60 68.03 -27.67
C SER A 224 72.96 69.51 -27.67
N ARG A 225 72.04 70.40 -27.29
CA ARG A 225 72.31 71.84 -27.14
C ARG A 225 73.38 72.13 -26.07
N GLU A 226 73.31 71.45 -24.93
CA GLU A 226 74.31 71.61 -23.87
C GLU A 226 75.69 71.14 -24.32
N ASN A 227 75.78 70.01 -25.04
CA ASN A 227 77.01 69.53 -25.63
C ASN A 227 77.59 70.53 -26.65
N GLU A 228 76.74 71.11 -27.52
CA GLU A 228 77.15 72.17 -28.45
C GLU A 228 77.69 73.41 -27.71
N LEU A 229 77.02 73.84 -26.63
CA LEU A 229 77.47 74.97 -25.80
C LEU A 229 78.80 74.67 -25.09
N LYS A 230 78.96 73.47 -24.53
CA LYS A 230 80.23 73.04 -23.92
C LYS A 230 81.37 73.01 -24.94
N GLN A 231 81.11 72.53 -26.15
CA GLN A 231 82.12 72.59 -27.22
C GLN A 231 82.50 74.03 -27.57
N LYS A 232 81.52 74.94 -27.67
CA LYS A 232 81.80 76.37 -27.90
C LYS A 232 82.63 76.99 -26.76
N LEU A 233 82.24 76.75 -25.50
CA LEU A 233 83.01 77.21 -24.33
C LEU A 233 84.44 76.69 -24.35
N LEU A 234 84.64 75.39 -24.61
CA LEU A 234 85.97 74.81 -24.75
C LEU A 234 86.77 75.45 -25.88
N THR A 235 86.14 75.78 -27.01
CA THR A 235 86.84 76.49 -28.10
C THR A 235 87.20 77.92 -27.72
N ASP A 236 86.34 78.62 -26.99
CA ASP A 236 86.60 79.99 -26.56
C ASP A 236 87.63 80.04 -25.42
N GLU A 237 87.60 79.09 -24.47
CA GLU A 237 88.65 78.90 -23.48
C GLU A 237 90.00 78.57 -24.14
N ARG A 238 90.03 77.73 -25.19
CA ARG A 238 91.25 77.49 -25.97
C ARG A 238 91.76 78.78 -26.59
N LYS A 239 90.91 79.57 -27.24
CA LYS A 239 91.31 80.88 -27.80
C LYS A 239 91.83 81.82 -26.71
N ILE A 240 91.14 81.94 -25.57
CA ILE A 240 91.57 82.80 -24.45
C ILE A 240 92.92 82.34 -23.92
N LYS A 241 93.12 81.02 -23.74
CA LYS A 241 94.41 80.45 -23.36
C LYS A 241 95.48 80.85 -24.37
N ASP A 242 95.23 80.65 -25.66
CA ASP A 242 96.16 81.05 -26.74
C ASP A 242 96.49 82.55 -26.69
N TYR A 243 95.50 83.41 -26.43
CA TYR A 243 95.70 84.86 -26.21
C TYR A 243 96.49 85.18 -24.94
N CYS A 244 96.27 84.48 -23.83
CA CYS A 244 97.03 84.64 -22.59
C CYS A 244 98.48 84.15 -22.72
N TRP A 245 98.74 83.11 -23.51
CA TRP A 245 100.11 82.70 -23.88
C TRP A 245 100.83 83.74 -24.75
N LEU A 246 100.09 84.50 -25.57
CA LEU A 246 100.63 85.62 -26.36
C LEU A 246 100.81 86.91 -25.55
N ALA A 247 100.10 87.08 -24.43
CA ALA A 247 100.08 88.29 -23.61
C ALA A 247 100.87 88.19 -22.28
N TRP A 248 101.51 87.06 -21.99
CA TRP A 248 102.41 86.92 -20.85
C TRP A 248 103.75 87.60 -21.16
N PRO A 249 104.19 88.63 -20.40
CA PRO A 249 105.46 89.29 -20.67
C PRO A 249 106.64 88.36 -20.39
N GLN A 250 107.56 88.23 -21.36
CA GLN A 250 108.96 87.91 -21.09
C GLN A 250 109.69 89.17 -20.63
#